data_AF-A0A359AUU2-F1
#
_entry.id   AF-A0A359AUU2-F1
#
_cell.length_a   1.000
_cell.length_b   1.000
_cell.length_c   1.000
_cell.angle_alpha   90.00
_cell.angle_beta   90.00
_cell.angle_gamma   90.00
#
_symmetry.space_group_name_H-M   'P 1'
#
loop_
_entity.id
_entity.type
_entity.pdbx_description
1 polymer ?
#
loop_
_entity_poly.entity_id
_entity_poly.type
_entity_poly.pdbx_seq_one_letter_code
_entity_poly.pdbx_strand_id
1 'polypeptide(L)' 'LLHGVTSSGKTEIYIHLIKRLLDEGKQTLYLVPEIALTTQLTHRLQAVFGDKLAIYHSKIN' A
#
# COMPACT_ATOMS: atom_id res chain seq x y z
N LEU A 1 -9.45 -5.48 -13.68
CA LEU A 1 -9.58 -5.84 -12.24
C LEU A 1 -8.57 -6.96 -11.96
N LEU A 2 -7.76 -6.88 -10.90
CA LEU A 2 -6.82 -7.96 -10.53
C LEU A 2 -7.57 -9.01 -9.70
N HIS A 3 -8.05 -10.07 -10.34
CA HIS A 3 -8.77 -11.15 -9.65
C HIS A 3 -7.80 -12.14 -9.03
N GLY A 4 -7.96 -12.41 -7.74
CA GLY A 4 -7.20 -13.44 -7.04
C GLY A 4 -7.71 -13.58 -5.62
N VAL A 5 -7.65 -14.79 -5.06
CA VAL A 5 -7.99 -15.07 -3.65
C VAL A 5 -6.98 -14.42 -2.69
N THR A 6 -7.29 -14.27 -1.41
CA THR A 6 -6.28 -13.86 -0.42
C THR A 6 -5.05 -14.77 -0.49
N SER A 7 -3.85 -14.25 -0.22
CA SER A 7 -2.58 -14.98 -0.39
C SER A 7 -2.11 -15.28 -1.82
N SER A 8 -2.82 -14.82 -2.86
CA SER A 8 -2.37 -14.89 -4.27
C SER A 8 -1.27 -13.87 -4.66
N GLY A 9 -0.74 -13.12 -3.69
CA GLY A 9 0.34 -12.16 -3.96
C GLY A 9 -0.10 -10.79 -4.51
N LYS A 10 -1.40 -10.47 -4.55
CA LYS A 10 -1.89 -9.18 -5.06
C LYS A 10 -1.22 -7.95 -4.42
N THR A 11 -0.91 -8.02 -3.12
CA THR A 11 -0.20 -6.94 -2.42
C THR A 11 1.18 -6.68 -3.01
N GLU A 12 1.92 -7.71 -3.41
CA GLU A 12 3.24 -7.55 -4.05
C GLU A 12 3.12 -6.89 -5.42
N ILE A 13 2.08 -7.25 -6.19
CA ILE A 13 1.78 -6.59 -7.46
C ILE A 13 1.52 -5.10 -7.24
N TYR A 14 0.72 -4.73 -6.24
CA TYR A 14 0.48 -3.32 -5.91
C TYR A 14 1.76 -2.60 -5.50
N ILE A 15 2.58 -3.20 -4.65
CA ILE A 15 3.86 -2.63 -4.22
C ILE A 15 4.77 -2.37 -5.42
N HIS A 16 4.88 -3.33 -6.34
CA HIS A 16 5.70 -3.19 -7.55
C HIS A 16 5.21 -2.05 -8.45
N LEU A 17 3.89 -1.95 -8.66
CA LEU A 17 3.29 -0.89 -9.46
C LEU A 17 3.47 0.50 -8.82
N ILE A 18 3.25 0.61 -7.51
CA ILE A 18 3.48 1.85 -6.76
C ILE A 18 4.95 2.27 -6.89
N LYS A 19 5.89 1.34 -6.68
CA LYS A 19 7.32 1.62 -6.81
C LYS A 19 7.67 2.16 -8.20
N ARG A 20 7.15 1.53 -9.26
CA ARG A 20 7.39 2.01 -10.63
C ARG A 20 6.90 3.44 -10.85
N LEU A 21 5.72 3.77 -10.35
CA LEU A 21 5.17 5.13 -10.47
C LEU A 21 5.99 6.15 -9.66
N LEU A 22 6.46 5.78 -8.46
CA LEU A 22 7.35 6.63 -7.67
C LEU A 22 8.70 6.86 -8.38
N ASP A 23 9.26 5.83 -9.03
CA ASP A 23 10.50 5.93 -9.81
C ASP A 23 10.34 6.83 -11.06
N GLU A 24 9.11 6.93 -11.60
CA GLU A 24 8.73 7.88 -12.65
C GLU A 24 8.45 9.32 -12.10
N GLY A 25 8.68 9.57 -10.80
CA GLY A 25 8.43 10.87 -10.17
C GLY A 25 6.95 11.20 -9.94
N LYS A 26 6.06 10.19 -10.02
CA LYS A 26 4.61 10.35 -9.83
C LYS A 26 4.21 10.04 -8.39
N GLN A 27 2.97 10.39 -8.04
CA GLN A 27 2.36 10.06 -6.76
C GLN A 27 1.34 8.93 -6.91
N THR A 28 1.11 8.17 -5.84
CA THR A 28 0.09 7.11 -5.81
C THR A 28 -0.79 7.23 -4.57
N LEU A 29 -2.10 7.05 -4.75
CA LEU A 29 -3.07 6.89 -3.67
C LEU A 29 -3.49 5.43 -3.59
N TYR A 30 -3.17 4.77 -2.48
CA TYR A 30 -3.54 3.37 -2.24
C TYR A 30 -4.69 3.29 -1.23
N LEU A 31 -5.91 3.06 -1.75
CA LEU A 31 -7.12 2.97 -0.95
C LEU A 31 -7.38 1.53 -0.51
N VAL A 32 -7.59 1.35 0.78
CA VAL A 32 -8.00 0.07 1.38
C VAL A 32 -9.20 0.31 2.30
N PRO A 33 -10.05 -0.70 2.52
CA PRO A 33 -11.03 -0.64 3.60
C PRO A 33 -10.35 -0.36 4.95
N GLU A 34 -10.99 0.40 5.84
CA GLU A 34 -10.43 0.73 7.15
C GLU A 34 -10.03 -0.53 7.96
N ILE A 35 -10.87 -1.56 7.91
CA ILE A 35 -10.61 -2.87 8.53
C ILE A 35 -9.38 -3.60 7.97
N ALA A 36 -8.95 -3.25 6.75
CA ALA A 36 -7.80 -3.83 6.09
C ALA A 36 -6.49 -3.07 6.36
N LEU A 37 -6.57 -1.86 6.95
CA LEU A 37 -5.42 -1.07 7.40
C LEU A 37 -4.83 -1.64 8.69
N THR A 38 -4.46 -2.91 8.63
CA THR A 38 -3.83 -3.64 9.73
C THR A 38 -2.38 -3.18 9.92
N THR A 39 -1.84 -3.35 11.13
CA THR A 39 -0.42 -3.12 11.44
C THR A 39 0.51 -3.90 10.52
N GLN A 40 0.09 -5.09 10.06
CA GLN A 40 0.88 -5.90 9.13
C GLN A 40 1.02 -5.23 7.75
N LEU A 41 -0.08 -4.71 7.21
CA LEU A 41 -0.05 -4.01 5.93
C LEU A 41 0.78 -2.73 6.03
N THR A 42 0.56 -1.94 7.09
CA THR A 42 1.29 -0.68 7.29
C THR A 42 2.79 -0.90 7.48
N HIS A 43 3.19 -1.88 8.29
CA HIS A 43 4.61 -2.25 8.45
C HIS A 43 5.24 -2.71 7.13
N ARG A 44 4.53 -3.50 6.33
CA ARG A 44 5.02 -3.95 5.01
C ARG A 44 5.24 -2.77 4.08
N LEU A 45 4.28 -1.84 4.00
CA LEU A 45 4.41 -0.64 3.17
C LEU A 45 5.54 0.27 3.68
N GLN A 46 5.67 0.46 5.00
CA GLN A 46 6.73 1.24 5.61
C GLN A 46 8.11 0.65 5.32
N ALA A 47 8.25 -0.69 5.38
CA ALA A 47 9.51 -1.37 5.07
C ALA A 47 9.95 -1.18 3.61
N VAL A 48 9.01 -1.00 2.68
CA VAL A 48 9.32 -0.82 1.25
C VAL A 48 9.50 0.65 0.88
N PHE A 49 8.64 1.54 1.38
CA PHE A 49 8.58 2.94 0.94
C PHE A 49 9.23 3.92 1.92
N GLY A 50 9.51 3.51 3.17
CA GLY A 50 10.14 4.33 4.18
C GLY A 50 9.47 5.69 4.34
N ASP A 51 10.26 6.75 4.30
CA ASP A 51 9.80 8.14 4.50
C ASP A 51 8.93 8.68 3.37
N LYS A 52 8.77 7.94 2.26
CA LYS A 52 7.88 8.30 1.15
C LYS A 52 6.42 7.90 1.39
N LEU A 53 6.13 7.22 2.50
CA LEU A 53 4.79 6.75 2.86
C LEU A 53 4.16 7.69 3.90
N ALA A 54 2.94 8.12 3.62
CA ALA A 54 2.04 8.70 4.60
C ALA A 54 0.82 7.79 4.77
N ILE A 55 0.40 7.54 6.02
CA ILE A 55 -0.77 6.73 6.34
C ILE A 55 -1.80 7.63 6.99
N TYR A 56 -3.05 7.56 6.50
CA TYR A 56 -4.18 8.30 7.04
C TYR A 56 -5.30 7.35 7.45
N HIS A 57 -5.85 7.53 8.65
CA HIS A 57 -7.03 6.80 9.13
C HIS A 57 -7.86 7.64 10.10
N SER A 58 -9.12 7.26 10.30
CA SER A 58 -10.12 7.96 11.13
C SER A 58 -9.68 8.23 12.58
N LYS A 59 -8.86 7.35 13.17
CA LYS A 59 -8.33 7.46 14.54
C LYS A 59 -7.19 8.48 14.74
N ILE A 60 -6.78 9.23 13.71
CA ILE A 60 -5.88 10.38 13.88
C ILE A 60 -6.76 11.60 14.14
N ASN A 61 -7.27 11.71 15.37
CA ASN A 61 -7.84 12.92 15.98
C ASN A 61 -7.57 12.87 17.48
#